data_AF-A0A3C1JRI8-F1
#
_entry.id   AF-A0A3C1JRI8-F1
#
_cell.length_a   1.000
_cell.length_b   1.000
_cell.length_c   1.000
_cell.angle_alpha   90.00
_cell.angle_beta   90.00
_cell.angle_gamma   90.00
#
_symmetry.space_group_name_H-M   'P 1'
#
loop_
_entity.id
_entity.type
_entity.pdbx_description
1 polymer ?
#
loop_
_entity_poly.entity_id
_entity_poly.type
_entity_poly.pdbx_seq_one_letter_code
_entity_poly.pdbx_strand_id
1 'polypeptide(L)'
;VQRARRAGARAQAALQALTEREREVLGLIALGHTNTEIGSKLFVTVKTVETHRAHIMSKLGLRTRAELVKYALREGYLTSADAEKSDGQ
;
A
#
# COMPACT_ATOMS: atom_id res chain seq x y z
N VAL A 1 7.99 -19.29 -18.06
CA VAL A 1 8.10 -17.95 -17.43
C VAL A 1 6.81 -17.09 -17.43
N GLN A 2 5.60 -17.68 -17.52
CA GLN A 2 4.33 -16.93 -17.67
C GLN A 2 3.51 -16.67 -16.39
N ARG A 3 3.92 -17.16 -15.21
CA ARG A 3 3.10 -17.07 -13.98
C ARG A 3 3.04 -15.67 -13.35
N ALA A 4 4.05 -14.81 -13.55
CA ALA A 4 4.13 -13.49 -12.91
C ALA A 4 3.11 -12.47 -13.47
N ARG A 5 2.72 -12.56 -14.75
CA ARG A 5 1.85 -11.55 -15.39
C ARG A 5 0.38 -11.65 -15.02
N ARG A 6 -0.13 -12.82 -14.62
CA ARG A 6 -1.54 -12.97 -14.21
C ARG A 6 -1.83 -12.48 -12.79
N ALA A 7 -0.81 -12.45 -11.91
CA ALA A 7 -0.97 -11.93 -10.55
C ALA A 7 -1.21 -10.41 -10.56
N GLY A 8 -0.41 -9.65 -11.32
CA GLY A 8 -0.55 -8.19 -11.39
C GLY A 8 -1.89 -7.68 -11.95
N ALA A 9 -2.60 -8.47 -12.77
CA ALA A 9 -3.89 -8.05 -13.34
C ALA A 9 -5.05 -8.13 -12.34
N ARG A 10 -5.08 -9.15 -11.47
CA ARG A 10 -6.07 -9.26 -10.39
C ARG A 10 -5.81 -8.23 -9.29
N ALA A 11 -4.54 -7.96 -9.02
CA ALA A 11 -4.09 -6.89 -8.17
C ALA A 11 -4.68 -5.55 -8.62
N GLN A 12 -4.45 -5.17 -9.88
CA GLN A 12 -4.99 -3.93 -10.43
C GLN A 12 -6.51 -3.81 -10.30
N ALA A 13 -7.26 -4.90 -10.44
CA ALA A 13 -8.71 -4.88 -10.26
C ALA A 13 -9.12 -4.63 -8.80
N ALA A 14 -8.43 -5.23 -7.82
CA ALA A 14 -8.66 -4.99 -6.40
C ALA A 14 -8.21 -3.57 -5.98
N LEU A 15 -7.15 -3.02 -6.58
CA LEU A 15 -6.80 -1.61 -6.43
C LEU A 15 -7.84 -0.67 -6.99
N GLN A 16 -8.49 -0.99 -8.11
CA GLN A 16 -9.52 -0.12 -8.65
C GLN A 16 -10.71 0.03 -7.70
N ALA A 17 -10.88 -0.88 -6.73
CA ALA A 17 -11.84 -0.74 -5.64
C ALA A 17 -11.35 0.17 -4.48
N LEU A 18 -10.03 0.43 -4.42
CA LEU A 18 -9.39 1.29 -3.43
C LEU A 18 -9.26 2.72 -3.99
N THR A 19 -9.54 3.71 -3.15
CA THR A 19 -9.32 5.12 -3.51
C THR A 19 -7.83 5.41 -3.67
N GLU A 20 -7.47 6.47 -4.40
CA GLU A 20 -6.05 6.85 -4.59
C GLU A 20 -5.27 6.92 -3.28
N ARG A 21 -5.84 7.54 -2.23
CA ARG A 21 -5.21 7.62 -0.90
C ARG A 21 -5.00 6.27 -0.26
N GLU A 22 -5.98 5.37 -0.37
CA GLU A 22 -5.87 4.01 0.14
C GLU A 22 -4.76 3.21 -0.57
N ARG A 23 -4.59 3.44 -1.89
CA ARG A 23 -3.53 2.81 -2.68
C ARG A 23 -2.15 3.32 -2.30
N GLU A 24 -2.01 4.63 -2.08
CA GLU A 24 -0.74 5.22 -1.62
C GLU A 24 -0.34 4.66 -0.25
N VAL A 25 -1.27 4.63 0.71
CA VAL A 25 -1.03 4.05 2.06
C VAL A 25 -0.62 2.58 1.96
N LEU A 26 -1.32 1.79 1.16
CA LEU A 26 -1.02 0.37 0.96
C LEU A 26 0.40 0.18 0.39
N GLY A 27 0.79 0.98 -0.60
CA GLY A 27 2.12 0.95 -1.21
C GLY A 27 3.23 1.26 -0.21
N LEU A 28 3.06 2.33 0.59
CA LEU A 28 4.05 2.70 1.61
C LEU A 28 4.19 1.64 2.71
N ILE A 29 3.09 0.99 3.10
CA ILE A 29 3.15 -0.14 4.05
C ILE A 29 3.92 -1.32 3.45
N ALA A 30 3.74 -1.59 2.16
CA ALA A 30 4.44 -2.65 1.44
C ALA A 30 5.96 -2.45 1.40
N LEU A 31 6.37 -1.18 1.28
CA LEU A 31 7.77 -0.74 1.30
C LEU A 31 8.41 -0.83 2.69
N GLY A 32 7.59 -1.08 3.73
CA GLY A 32 8.06 -1.22 5.11
C GLY A 32 8.04 0.09 5.90
N HIS A 33 7.49 1.18 5.36
CA HIS A 33 7.36 2.44 6.10
C HIS A 33 6.47 2.27 7.34
N THR A 34 6.81 3.01 8.38
CA THR A 34 6.02 3.12 9.61
C THR A 34 4.82 4.05 9.41
N ASN A 35 3.78 3.91 10.24
CA ASN A 35 2.59 4.77 10.16
C ASN A 35 2.94 6.27 10.30
N THR A 36 4.02 6.58 11.01
CA THR A 36 4.56 7.95 11.18
C THR A 36 5.14 8.47 9.88
N GLU A 37 6.00 7.70 9.20
CA GLU A 37 6.56 8.07 7.90
C GLU A 37 5.48 8.20 6.83
N ILE A 38 4.51 7.29 6.84
CA ILE A 38 3.35 7.34 5.93
C ILE A 38 2.55 8.63 6.16
N GLY A 39 2.33 9.00 7.43
CA GLY A 39 1.67 10.24 7.79
C GLY A 39 2.42 11.47 7.29
N SER A 40 3.74 11.51 7.49
CA SER A 40 4.59 12.58 6.95
C SER A 40 4.58 12.64 5.42
N LYS A 41 4.65 11.51 4.71
CA LYS A 41 4.62 11.47 3.23
C LYS A 41 3.27 11.92 2.66
N LEU A 42 2.17 11.56 3.32
CA LEU A 42 0.81 11.88 2.86
C LEU A 42 0.25 13.17 3.46
N PHE A 43 1.03 13.89 4.28
CA PHE A 43 0.59 15.08 5.03
C PHE A 43 -0.65 14.81 5.89
N VAL A 44 -0.74 13.61 6.48
CA VAL A 44 -1.84 13.19 7.36
C VAL A 44 -1.31 12.71 8.71
N THR A 45 -2.17 12.71 9.74
CA THR A 45 -1.76 12.19 11.05
C THR A 45 -1.67 10.67 11.06
N VAL A 46 -0.86 10.12 11.98
CA VAL A 46 -0.77 8.67 12.23
C VAL A 46 -2.15 8.04 12.43
N LYS A 47 -3.03 8.72 13.17
CA LYS A 47 -4.42 8.29 13.41
C LYS A 47 -5.24 8.20 12.11
N THR A 48 -5.01 9.11 11.17
CA THR A 48 -5.62 9.09 9.85
C THR A 48 -5.08 7.91 9.02
N VAL A 49 -3.77 7.63 9.08
CA VAL A 49 -3.17 6.45 8.44
C VAL A 49 -3.78 5.15 8.98
N GLU A 50 -3.97 5.05 10.30
CA GLU A 50 -4.62 3.88 10.91
C GLU A 50 -6.06 3.71 10.44
N THR A 51 -6.79 4.82 10.30
CA THR A 51 -8.17 4.81 9.77
C THR A 51 -8.20 4.34 8.32
N HIS A 52 -7.32 4.88 7.46
CA HIS A 52 -7.18 4.43 6.08
C HIS A 52 -6.81 2.95 6.02
N ARG A 53 -5.88 2.49 6.85
CA ARG A 53 -5.52 1.07 6.94
C ARG A 53 -6.71 0.21 7.33
N ALA A 54 -7.53 0.63 8.30
CA ALA A 54 -8.74 -0.10 8.69
C ALA A 54 -9.75 -0.18 7.54
N HIS A 55 -9.92 0.89 6.77
CA HIS A 55 -10.79 0.90 5.59
C HIS A 55 -10.26 -0.02 4.48
N ILE A 56 -8.96 0.03 4.21
CA ILE A 56 -8.28 -0.86 3.25
C ILE A 56 -8.46 -2.32 3.68
N MET A 57 -8.23 -2.62 4.96
CA MET A 57 -8.41 -3.94 5.56
C MET A 57 -9.84 -4.44 5.42
N SER A 58 -10.83 -3.57 5.68
CA SER A 58 -12.24 -3.89 5.51
C SER A 58 -12.59 -4.18 4.05
N LYS A 59 -12.12 -3.36 3.10
CA LYS A 59 -12.33 -3.54 1.66
C LYS A 59 -11.68 -4.80 1.10
N LEU A 60 -10.45 -5.10 1.53
CA LEU A 60 -9.70 -6.26 1.07
C LEU A 60 -10.02 -7.53 1.86
N GLY A 61 -10.78 -7.44 2.96
CA GLY A 61 -11.07 -8.54 3.87
C GLY A 61 -9.85 -9.04 4.65
N LEU A 62 -8.83 -8.20 4.85
CA LEU A 62 -7.58 -8.54 5.54
C LEU A 62 -7.68 -8.15 7.02
N ARG A 63 -7.10 -8.96 7.91
CA ARG A 63 -7.19 -8.72 9.36
C ARG A 63 -5.90 -8.23 9.98
N THR A 64 -4.76 -8.49 9.35
CA THR A 64 -3.44 -8.19 9.93
C THR A 64 -2.54 -7.36 9.02
N ARG A 65 -1.63 -6.59 9.63
CA ARG A 65 -0.59 -5.85 8.89
C ARG A 65 0.26 -6.80 8.05
N ALA A 66 0.57 -7.99 8.59
CA ALA A 66 1.32 -9.01 7.87
C ALA A 66 0.59 -9.46 6.61
N GLU A 67 -0.72 -9.71 6.68
CA GLU A 67 -1.52 -10.02 5.50
C GLU A 67 -1.56 -8.87 4.50
N LEU A 68 -1.65 -7.62 4.98
CA LEU A 68 -1.62 -6.44 4.13
C LEU A 68 -0.30 -6.30 3.36
N VAL A 69 0.83 -6.46 4.05
CA VAL A 69 2.17 -6.45 3.46
C VAL A 69 2.37 -7.63 2.50
N LYS A 70 1.90 -8.82 2.88
CA LYS A 70 2.00 -10.03 2.07
C LYS A 70 1.13 -9.97 0.83
N TYR A 71 -0.05 -9.37 0.94
CA TYR A 71 -0.91 -9.03 -0.19
C TYR A 71 -0.20 -8.03 -1.09
N ALA A 72 0.41 -6.99 -0.50
CA ALA A 72 1.08 -5.96 -1.26
C ALA A 72 2.29 -6.51 -2.06
N LEU A 73 3.10 -7.36 -1.42
CA LEU A 73 4.25 -8.04 -2.03
C LEU A 73 3.84 -9.08 -3.08
N ARG A 74 2.82 -9.90 -2.80
CA ARG A 74 2.36 -10.96 -3.69
C ARG A 74 1.83 -10.43 -5.02
N GLU A 75 1.15 -9.30 -4.94
CA GLU A 75 0.47 -8.67 -6.05
C GLU A 75 1.39 -7.67 -6.80
N GLY A 76 2.60 -7.43 -6.29
CA GLY A 76 3.62 -6.61 -6.96
C GLY A 76 3.37 -5.11 -6.83
N TYR A 77 2.82 -4.67 -5.70
CA TYR A 77 2.62 -3.25 -5.43
C TYR A 77 3.92 -2.58 -5.02
N LEU A 78 4.59 -2.01 -6.01
CA LEU A 78 5.55 -0.93 -5.83
C LEU A 78 4.81 0.31 -6.32
N THR A 79 4.34 1.15 -5.41
CA THR A 79 3.77 2.43 -5.82
C THR A 79 4.87 3.23 -6.51
N SER A 80 4.59 3.82 -7.68
CA SER A 80 5.55 4.63 -8.45
C SER A 80 5.98 5.93 -7.76
N ALA A 81 5.70 6.11 -6.47
CA ALA A 81 6.11 7.29 -5.71
C ALA A 81 7.59 7.26 -5.28
N ASP A 82 8.27 6.11 -5.34
CA ASP A 82 9.71 6.00 -5.03
C ASP A 82 10.62 6.21 -6.25
N ALA A 83 10.15 6.99 -7.23
CA ALA A 83 11.01 7.50 -8.30
C ALA A 83 11.69 8.84 -7.95
N GLU A 84 11.29 9.55 -6.89
CA GLU A 84 11.90 10.85 -6.58
C GLU A 84 12.31 11.03 -5.11
N LYS A 85 13.65 11.07 -4.95
CA LYS A 85 14.49 11.55 -3.83
C LYS A 85 14.67 10.54 -2.67
N SER A 86 15.85 9.98 -2.36
CA SER A 86 17.24 10.41 -2.62
C SER A 86 17.46 11.90 -2.50
N ASP A 87 17.26 12.41 -1.29
CA ASP A 87 18.18 13.33 -0.61
C ASP A 87 17.79 13.21 0.87
N GLY A 88 18.58 12.54 1.70
CA GLY A 88 19.80 13.12 2.21
C GLY A 88 19.49 13.59 3.64
N GLN A 89 20.03 12.83 4.60
CA GLN A 89 20.26 13.11 6.02
C GLN A 89 19.64 14.38 6.63
#